data_AF-A0A534QVJ9-F1
#
_entry.id   AF-A0A534QVJ9-F1
#
_cell.length_a   1.000
_cell.length_b   1.000
_cell.length_c   1.000
_cell.angle_alpha   90.00
_cell.angle_beta   90.00
_cell.angle_gamma   90.00
#
_symmetry.space_group_name_H-M   'P 1'
#
loop_
_entity.id
_entity.type
_entity.pdbx_description
1 polymer ?
#
loop_
_entity_poly.entity_id
_entity_poly.type
_entity_poly.pdbx_seq_one_letter_code
_entity_poly.pdbx_strand_id
1 'polypeptide(L)'
;MDTRDMTDTRLLTENEIDNAIYAVLCAAFCAEHEEELRRVVRLRLPDTPTPLQIVDAVCAELRWRGLLEFEEQRRQQAAHVLAAFLDLPISERDDVSLMGVV
;
A
#
# COMPACT_ATOMS: atom_id res chain seq x y z
N MET A 1 1.33 6.11 22.50
CA MET A 1 1.54 5.89 21.06
C MET A 1 0.57 4.81 20.68
N ASP A 2 -0.60 5.21 20.23
CA ASP A 2 -1.68 4.32 19.84
C ASP A 2 -1.25 3.53 18.61
N THR A 3 -0.92 2.25 18.82
CA THR A 3 -0.89 1.25 17.76
C THR A 3 -2.32 1.10 17.27
N ARG A 4 -2.76 1.98 16.34
CA ARG A 4 -4.01 1.81 15.61
C ARG A 4 -4.01 0.38 15.08
N ASP A 5 -5.00 -0.41 15.49
CA ASP A 5 -5.14 -1.80 15.09
C ASP A 5 -5.34 -1.85 13.57
N MET A 6 -4.24 -2.05 12.85
CA MET A 6 -4.19 -2.17 11.40
C MET A 6 -4.93 -3.42 10.89
N THR A 7 -5.37 -4.28 11.79
CA THR A 7 -6.16 -5.47 11.51
C THR A 7 -7.64 -5.18 11.33
N ASP A 8 -8.18 -4.12 11.96
CA ASP A 8 -9.61 -3.79 11.92
C ASP A 8 -9.95 -2.64 10.96
N THR A 9 -8.97 -1.81 10.60
CA THR A 9 -9.19 -0.73 9.64
C THR A 9 -9.32 -1.30 8.23
N ARG A 10 -10.42 -0.97 7.53
CA ARG A 10 -10.64 -1.36 6.14
C ARG A 10 -10.57 -0.14 5.23
N LEU A 11 -9.92 -0.30 4.08
CA LEU A 11 -9.98 0.65 2.98
C LEU A 11 -11.27 0.38 2.18
N LEU A 12 -12.02 1.42 1.85
CA LEU A 12 -13.40 1.33 1.41
C LEU A 12 -13.60 1.70 -0.06
N THR A 13 -12.80 2.62 -0.59
CA THR A 13 -12.90 3.06 -1.99
C THR A 13 -11.76 2.49 -2.83
N GLU A 14 -12.00 2.32 -4.13
CA GLU A 14 -10.97 1.83 -5.05
C GLU A 14 -9.75 2.75 -5.10
N ASN A 15 -9.98 4.07 -5.11
CA ASN A 15 -8.92 5.06 -5.10
C ASN A 15 -8.11 5.00 -3.79
N GLU A 16 -8.77 4.89 -2.64
CA GLU A 16 -8.08 4.76 -1.35
C GLU A 16 -7.17 3.53 -1.32
N ILE A 17 -7.63 2.41 -1.88
CA ILE A 17 -6.85 1.17 -2.00
C ILE A 17 -5.66 1.37 -2.93
N ASP A 18 -5.87 1.93 -4.12
CA ASP A 18 -4.82 2.15 -5.11
C ASP A 18 -3.76 3.13 -4.60
N ASN A 19 -4.18 4.17 -3.87
CA ASN A 19 -3.31 5.15 -3.24
C ASN A 19 -2.49 4.55 -2.09
N ALA A 20 -3.10 3.67 -1.29
CA ALA A 20 -2.38 2.94 -0.26
C ALA A 20 -1.33 1.98 -0.83
N ILE A 21 -1.67 1.24 -1.90
CA ILE A 21 -0.71 0.37 -2.61
C ILE A 21 0.43 1.21 -3.18
N TYR A 22 0.12 2.33 -3.83
CA TYR A 22 1.09 3.26 -4.40
C TYR A 22 2.04 3.81 -3.32
N ALA A 23 1.50 4.30 -2.21
CA ALA A 23 2.29 4.84 -1.10
C ALA A 23 3.28 3.79 -0.57
N VAL A 24 2.85 2.54 -0.40
CA VAL A 24 3.71 1.44 0.04
C VAL A 24 4.79 1.15 -1.01
N LEU A 25 4.44 0.97 -2.29
CA LEU A 25 5.38 0.66 -3.35
C LEU A 25 6.47 1.73 -3.50
N CYS A 26 6.10 3.02 -3.47
CA CYS A 26 7.05 4.12 -3.64
C CYS A 26 7.83 4.41 -2.36
N ALA A 27 7.15 4.62 -1.23
CA ALA A 27 7.79 5.11 -0.01
C ALA A 27 8.47 4.01 0.80
N ALA A 28 7.93 2.79 0.81
CA ALA A 28 8.53 1.68 1.56
C ALA A 28 9.46 0.81 0.71
N PHE A 29 9.14 0.58 -0.56
CA PHE A 29 9.89 -0.36 -1.42
C PHE A 29 10.70 0.30 -2.55
N CYS A 30 10.54 1.60 -2.79
CA CYS A 30 11.20 2.32 -3.90
C CYS A 30 11.05 1.59 -5.25
N ALA A 31 9.87 1.04 -5.52
CA ALA A 31 9.64 0.21 -6.71
C ALA A 31 9.67 1.05 -7.99
N GLU A 32 10.50 0.65 -8.97
CA GLU A 32 10.65 1.35 -10.27
C GLU A 32 9.50 1.10 -11.26
N HIS A 33 8.71 0.04 -11.04
CA HIS A 33 7.59 -0.37 -11.92
C HIS A 33 6.28 -0.37 -11.13
N GLU A 34 6.02 0.71 -10.39
CA GLU A 34 4.94 0.76 -9.40
C GLU A 34 3.56 0.63 -10.05
N GLU A 35 3.34 1.17 -11.25
CA GLU A 35 2.03 1.09 -11.91
C GLU A 35 1.64 -0.36 -12.25
N GLU A 36 2.59 -1.13 -12.79
CA GLU A 36 2.37 -2.55 -13.11
C GLU A 36 2.17 -3.37 -11.83
N LEU A 37 3.05 -3.16 -10.84
CA LEU A 37 2.96 -3.83 -9.55
C LEU A 37 1.63 -3.52 -8.84
N ARG A 38 1.19 -2.26 -8.88
CA ARG A 38 -0.08 -1.84 -8.30
C ARG A 38 -1.24 -2.59 -8.92
N ARG A 39 -1.30 -2.67 -10.27
CA ARG A 39 -2.36 -3.43 -10.96
C ARG A 39 -2.38 -4.90 -10.55
N VAL A 40 -1.22 -5.55 -10.51
CA VAL A 40 -1.12 -6.98 -10.15
C VAL A 40 -1.49 -7.21 -8.68
N VAL A 41 -1.03 -6.35 -7.78
CA VAL A 41 -1.38 -6.39 -6.35
C VAL A 41 -2.88 -6.18 -6.17
N ARG A 42 -3.47 -5.20 -6.85
CA ARG A 42 -4.91 -4.87 -6.77
C ARG A 42 -5.78 -6.06 -7.16
N LEU A 43 -5.41 -6.82 -8.18
CA LEU A 43 -6.12 -8.03 -8.64
C LEU A 43 -6.15 -9.16 -7.59
N ARG A 44 -5.23 -9.16 -6.62
CA ARG A 44 -5.14 -10.19 -5.57
C ARG A 44 -5.79 -9.78 -4.25
N LEU A 45 -6.19 -8.52 -4.12
CA LEU A 45 -6.80 -7.99 -2.92
C LEU A 45 -8.33 -8.13 -2.96
N PRO A 46 -8.98 -8.34 -1.79
CA PRO A 46 -10.43 -8.23 -1.69
C PRO A 46 -10.90 -6.80 -1.96
N ASP A 47 -12.22 -6.62 -2.14
CA ASP A 47 -12.82 -5.30 -2.42
C ASP A 47 -12.59 -4.29 -1.30
N THR A 48 -12.51 -4.74 -0.04
CA THR A 48 -12.22 -3.90 1.13
C THR A 48 -11.04 -4.49 1.91
N PRO A 49 -9.79 -4.28 1.46
CA PRO A 49 -8.62 -4.86 2.10
C PRO A 49 -8.27 -4.14 3.40
N THR A 50 -7.59 -4.86 4.29
CA THR A 50 -6.89 -4.24 5.42
C THR A 50 -5.50 -3.75 5.00
N PRO A 51 -4.91 -2.78 5.71
CA PRO A 51 -3.53 -2.33 5.50
C PRO A 51 -2.53 -3.48 5.50
N LEU A 52 -2.70 -4.46 6.40
CA LEU A 52 -1.83 -5.63 6.46
C LEU A 52 -1.93 -6.49 5.19
N GLN A 53 -3.14 -6.68 4.65
CA GLN A 53 -3.33 -7.41 3.40
C GLN A 53 -2.64 -6.72 2.23
N ILE A 54 -2.63 -5.38 2.19
CA ILE A 54 -1.87 -4.62 1.18
C ILE A 54 -0.37 -4.92 1.29
N VAL A 55 0.20 -4.82 2.50
CA VAL A 55 1.63 -5.12 2.72
C VAL A 55 1.97 -6.55 2.31
N ASP A 56 1.15 -7.52 2.69
CA ASP A 56 1.37 -8.92 2.36
C ASP A 56 1.28 -9.19 0.86
N ALA A 57 0.31 -8.58 0.17
CA ALA A 57 0.18 -8.71 -1.28
C ALA A 57 1.36 -8.08 -2.03
N VAL A 58 1.81 -6.90 -1.61
CA VAL A 58 3.01 -6.24 -2.17
C VAL A 58 4.26 -7.08 -1.93
N CYS A 59 4.48 -7.56 -0.70
CA CYS A 59 5.62 -8.42 -0.39
C CYS A 59 5.57 -9.72 -1.19
N ALA A 60 4.40 -10.35 -1.32
CA ALA A 60 4.25 -11.57 -2.11
C ALA A 60 4.64 -11.35 -3.57
N GLU A 61 4.21 -10.23 -4.18
CA GLU A 61 4.54 -9.92 -5.57
C GLU A 61 6.03 -9.59 -5.75
N LEU A 62 6.61 -8.75 -4.90
CA LEU A 62 8.04 -8.42 -4.97
C LEU A 62 8.91 -9.65 -4.73
N ARG A 63 8.51 -10.54 -3.82
CA ARG A 63 9.21 -11.81 -3.57
C ARG A 63 9.16 -12.72 -4.79
N TRP A 64 7.99 -12.83 -5.42
CA TRP A 64 7.81 -13.65 -6.63
C TRP A 64 8.68 -13.15 -7.79
N ARG A 65 8.87 -11.83 -7.92
CA ARG A 65 9.76 -11.22 -8.92
C ARG A 65 11.25 -11.24 -8.54
N GLY A 66 11.60 -11.69 -7.34
CA GLY A 66 12.98 -11.65 -6.84
C GLY A 66 13.50 -10.24 -6.54
N LEU A 67 12.59 -9.28 -6.31
CA LEU A 67 12.90 -7.87 -6.04
C LEU A 67 12.79 -7.50 -4.55
N LEU A 68 12.49 -8.48 -3.69
CA LEU A 68 12.28 -8.24 -2.27
C LEU A 68 13.58 -8.41 -1.49
N GLU A 69 14.21 -7.30 -1.15
CA GLU A 69 15.38 -7.25 -0.26
C GLU A 69 14.99 -6.69 1.11
N PHE A 70 15.60 -7.21 2.18
CA PHE A 70 15.39 -6.75 3.56
C PHE A 70 13.91 -6.73 4.00
N GLU A 71 13.21 -7.82 3.72
CA GLU A 71 11.75 -7.95 3.88
C GLU A 71 11.22 -7.46 5.24
N GLU A 72 11.86 -7.83 6.35
CA GLU A 72 11.42 -7.43 7.68
C GLU A 72 11.49 -5.90 7.88
N GLN A 73 12.59 -5.27 7.48
CA GLN A 73 12.75 -3.82 7.55
C GLN A 73 11.76 -3.10 6.63
N ARG A 74 11.58 -3.61 5.40
CA ARG A 74 10.65 -3.03 4.42
C ARG A 74 9.20 -3.13 4.89
N ARG A 75 8.82 -4.23 5.55
CA ARG A 75 7.50 -4.38 6.17
C ARG A 75 7.27 -3.37 7.29
N GLN A 76 8.26 -3.14 8.16
CA GLN A 76 8.16 -2.11 9.20
C GLN A 76 7.99 -0.71 8.59
N GLN A 77 8.76 -0.41 7.53
CA GLN A 77 8.59 0.85 6.79
C GLN A 77 7.20 0.96 6.16
N ALA A 78 6.68 -0.10 5.53
CA ALA A 78 5.35 -0.12 4.96
C ALA A 78 4.25 0.10 6.02
N ALA A 79 4.41 -0.49 7.20
CA ALA A 79 3.52 -0.24 8.33
C ALA A 79 3.56 1.24 8.77
N HIS A 80 4.74 1.86 8.85
CA HIS A 80 4.83 3.29 9.17
C HIS A 80 4.20 4.18 8.08
N VAL A 81 4.42 3.85 6.81
CA VAL A 81 3.82 4.57 5.67
C VAL A 81 2.30 4.48 5.71
N LEU A 82 1.75 3.28 5.95
CA LEU A 82 0.31 3.07 6.03
C LEU A 82 -0.30 3.72 7.27
N ALA A 83 0.40 3.73 8.41
CA ALA A 83 -0.06 4.47 9.59
C ALA A 83 -0.22 5.96 9.27
N ALA A 84 0.81 6.56 8.67
CA ALA A 84 0.78 7.97 8.25
C ALA A 84 -0.29 8.23 7.19
N PHE A 85 -0.48 7.32 6.23
CA PHE A 85 -1.54 7.42 5.23
C PHE A 85 -2.93 7.40 5.88
N LEU A 86 -3.17 6.52 6.84
CA LEU A 86 -4.44 6.43 7.57
C LEU A 86 -4.68 7.59 8.55
N ASP A 87 -3.64 8.35 8.91
CA ASP A 87 -3.78 9.60 9.65
C ASP A 87 -4.34 10.74 8.77
N LEU A 88 -4.28 10.61 7.44
CA LEU A 88 -4.85 11.59 6.53
C LEU A 88 -6.39 11.54 6.51
N PRO A 89 -7.06 12.70 6.33
CA PRO A 89 -8.50 12.75 6.09
C PRO A 89 -8.91 11.86 4.93
N ILE A 90 -10.11 11.26 4.98
CA ILE A 90 -10.63 10.40 3.90
C ILE A 90 -10.57 11.13 2.55
N SER A 91 -10.93 12.42 2.53
CA SER A 91 -10.85 13.25 1.33
C SER A 91 -9.46 13.27 0.73
N GLU A 92 -8.39 13.37 1.53
CA GLU A 92 -7.01 13.34 1.02
C GLU A 92 -6.59 11.94 0.58
N ARG A 93 -7.05 10.89 1.26
CA ARG A 93 -6.75 9.49 0.86
C ARG A 93 -7.39 9.10 -0.46
N ASP A 94 -8.57 9.65 -0.75
CA ASP A 94 -9.32 9.45 -1.99
C ASP A 94 -8.88 10.41 -3.10
N ASP A 95 -8.45 11.63 -2.73
CA ASP A 95 -7.99 12.71 -3.61
C ASP A 95 -6.46 12.74 -3.81
N VAL A 96 -5.71 11.70 -3.41
CA VAL A 96 -4.42 11.42 -4.06
C VAL A 96 -4.75 11.01 -5.50
N SER A 97 -5.11 12.01 -6.30
CA SER A 97 -5.50 11.89 -7.68
C SER A 97 -4.23 11.56 -8.44
N LEU A 98 -4.06 10.29 -8.80
CA LEU A 98 -3.12 9.82 -9.82
C LEU A 98 -3.56 10.29 -11.23
N MET A 99 -4.07 11.51 -11.35
CA MET A 99 -4.20 12.19 -12.62
C MET A 99 -2.88 12.88 -12.97
N GLY A 100 -2.08 12.16 -13.75
CA GLY A 100 -1.25 12.74 -14.78
C GLY A 100 -0.05 13.55 -14.31
N VAL A 101 1.07 12.87 -14.12
CA VAL A 101 2.33 13.44 -14.61
C VAL A 101 2.70 12.63 -15.84
N VAL A 102 2.26 13.15 -16.99
CA VAL A 102 2.75 12.77 -18.31
C VAL A 102 4.05 13.52 -18.56
#